data_AF-A0A7V9NHA0-F1
#
_entry.id   AF-A0A7V9NHA0-F1
#
_cell.length_a   1.000
_cell.length_b   1.000
_cell.length_c   1.000
_cell.angle_alpha   90.00
_cell.angle_beta   90.00
_cell.angle_gamma   90.00
#
_symmetry.space_group_name_H-M   'P 1'
#
loop_
_entity.id
_entity.type
_entity.pdbx_description
1 polymer ?
#
loop_
_entity_poly.entity_id
_entity_poly.type
_entity_poly.pdbx_seq_one_letter_code
_entity_poly.pdbx_strand_id
1 'polypeptide(L)'
;YECGMPPVGDARERHPVKFYLVAMIFLLFDIEVAFLYPFAMAVRELQWFGYLQLVVFFAILLTGYIYIWRKGVLDWSREQLD
;
A
#
# COMPACT_ATOMS: atom_id res chain seq x y z
N TYR A 1 6.56 29.04 12.13
CA TYR A 1 5.36 29.82 12.49
C TYR A 1 5.84 30.95 13.39
N GLU A 2 6.09 32.13 12.83
CA GLU A 2 6.68 33.28 13.56
C GLU A 2 6.16 34.63 13.05
N CYS A 3 5.18 34.64 12.13
CA CYS A 3 4.80 35.85 11.41
C CYS A 3 3.72 36.71 12.11
N GLY A 4 3.38 36.46 13.39
CA GLY A 4 2.45 37.33 14.15
C GLY A 4 1.04 37.48 13.57
N MET A 5 0.69 36.74 12.52
CA MET A 5 -0.63 36.75 11.89
C MET A 5 -1.59 35.89 12.71
N PRO A 6 -2.83 36.35 12.96
CA PRO A 6 -3.85 35.51 13.59
C PRO A 6 -4.05 34.24 12.76
N PRO A 7 -4.24 33.07 13.39
CA PRO A 7 -4.42 31.82 12.66
C PRO A 7 -5.63 31.96 11.72
N VAL A 8 -5.37 31.84 10.41
CA VAL A 8 -6.41 31.87 9.38
C VAL A 8 -6.75 30.44 9.04
N GLY A 9 -7.97 30.02 9.31
CA GLY A 9 -8.45 28.66 9.08
C GLY A 9 -8.67 27.86 10.37
N ASP A 10 -9.52 26.84 10.28
CA ASP A 10 -9.82 25.92 11.37
C ASP A 10 -8.78 24.78 11.37
N ALA A 11 -8.20 24.44 12.52
CA ALA A 11 -7.09 23.46 12.60
C ALA A 11 -7.54 22.01 12.34
N ARG A 12 -8.81 21.80 11.98
CA ARG A 12 -9.46 20.51 11.73
C ARG A 12 -9.92 20.40 10.28
N GLU A 13 -9.02 20.67 9.34
CA GLU A 13 -9.30 20.43 7.93
C GLU A 13 -9.52 18.93 7.67
N ARG A 14 -10.48 18.62 6.80
CA ARG A 14 -10.72 17.24 6.35
C ARG A 14 -9.54 16.80 5.51
N HIS A 15 -8.66 16.00 6.08
CA HIS A 15 -7.61 15.35 5.31
C HIS A 15 -8.24 14.37 4.31
N PRO A 16 -7.83 14.40 3.02
CA PRO A 16 -8.42 13.55 2.00
C PRO A 16 -8.11 12.09 2.27
N VAL A 17 -9.11 11.23 2.09
CA VAL A 17 -9.08 9.79 2.39
C VAL A 17 -7.98 9.05 1.61
N LYS A 18 -7.49 9.66 0.52
CA LYS A 18 -6.41 9.13 -0.32
C LYS A 18 -5.11 8.85 0.45
N PHE A 19 -4.78 9.67 1.46
CA PHE A 19 -3.62 9.42 2.31
C PHE A 19 -3.74 8.11 3.10
N TYR A 20 -4.95 7.78 3.58
CA TYR A 20 -5.22 6.52 4.26
C TYR A 20 -5.08 5.32 3.31
N LEU A 21 -5.56 5.45 2.07
CA LEU A 21 -5.46 4.38 1.08
C LEU A 21 -4.01 4.06 0.72
N VAL A 22 -3.15 5.07 0.58
CA VAL A 22 -1.71 4.86 0.38
C VAL A 22 -1.07 4.22 1.60
N ALA A 23 -1.38 4.68 2.81
CA ALA A 23 -0.86 4.08 4.05
C ALA A 23 -1.27 2.61 4.19
N MET A 24 -2.51 2.27 3.84
CA MET A 24 -3.02 0.91 3.88
C MET A 24 -2.32 0.01 2.86
N ILE A 25 -2.10 0.48 1.62
CA ILE A 25 -1.36 -0.28 0.59
C ILE A 25 0.09 -0.48 1.02
N PHE A 26 0.73 0.55 1.59
CA PHE A 26 2.09 0.45 2.10
C PHE A 26 2.19 -0.58 3.23
N LEU A 27 1.27 -0.54 4.20
CA LEU A 27 1.22 -1.52 5.30
C LEU A 27 0.99 -2.95 4.80
N LEU A 28 0.11 -3.11 3.80
CA LEU A 28 -0.15 -4.42 3.20
C LEU A 28 1.11 -4.96 2.51
N PHE A 29 1.77 -4.14 1.70
CA PHE A 29 3.04 -4.50 1.04
C PHE A 29 4.17 -4.81 2.05
N ASP A 30 4.27 -4.06 3.14
CA ASP A 30 5.28 -4.29 4.18
C ASP A 30 5.07 -5.66 4.86
N ILE A 31 3.82 -6.02 5.14
CA ILE A 31 3.46 -7.34 5.66
C ILE A 31 3.81 -8.46 4.67
N GLU A 32 3.56 -8.27 3.37
CA GLU A 32 3.95 -9.25 2.33
C GLU A 32 5.46 -9.49 2.33
N VAL A 33 6.27 -8.44 2.44
CA VAL A 33 7.74 -8.55 2.52
C VAL A 33 8.16 -9.27 3.80
N ALA A 34 7.50 -9.00 4.93
CA ALA A 34 7.74 -9.73 6.17
C ALA A 34 7.46 -11.24 6.03
N PHE A 35 6.45 -11.64 5.24
CA PHE A 35 6.19 -13.06 4.94
C PHE A 35 7.26 -13.70 4.03
N LEU A 36 7.92 -12.91 3.18
CA LEU A 36 8.99 -13.42 2.32
C LEU A 36 10.27 -13.78 3.11
N TYR A 37 10.51 -13.18 4.27
CA TYR A 37 11.69 -13.46 5.11
C TYR A 37 11.81 -14.94 5.55
N PRO A 38 10.83 -15.52 6.28
CA PRO A 38 10.91 -16.92 6.69
C PRO A 38 10.89 -17.86 5.47
N PHE A 39 10.17 -17.49 4.42
CA PHE A 39 10.17 -18.25 3.18
C PHE A 39 11.56 -18.29 2.53
N ALA A 40 12.26 -17.15 2.45
CA ALA A 40 13.62 -17.08 1.89
C ALA A 40 14.63 -17.93 2.70
N MET A 41 14.43 -18.05 4.01
CA MET A 41 15.23 -18.93 4.86
C MET A 41 14.93 -20.42 4.57
N ALA A 42 13.66 -20.77 4.36
CA ALA A 42 13.21 -22.16 4.16
C ALA A 42 13.30 -22.65 2.69
N VAL A 43 13.55 -21.76 1.72
CA VAL A 43 13.52 -22.08 0.28
C VAL A 43 14.48 -23.21 -0.12
N ARG A 44 15.60 -23.35 0.60
CA ARG A 44 16.60 -24.41 0.33
C ARG A 44 16.08 -25.80 0.65
N GLU A 45 15.17 -25.92 1.62
CA GLU A 45 14.60 -27.21 2.05
C GLU A 45 13.36 -27.58 1.23
N LEU A 46 12.56 -26.58 0.83
CA LEU A 46 11.30 -26.80 0.10
C LEU A 46 11.47 -27.10 -1.41
N GLN A 47 12.66 -26.85 -1.98
CA GLN A 47 12.98 -27.10 -3.39
C GLN A 47 11.87 -26.62 -4.36
N TRP A 48 11.36 -27.50 -5.24
CA TRP A 48 10.35 -27.17 -6.23
C TRP A 48 8.98 -26.79 -5.63
N PHE A 49 8.60 -27.40 -4.51
CA PHE A 49 7.35 -27.08 -3.81
C PHE A 49 7.37 -25.64 -3.27
N GLY A 50 8.53 -25.20 -2.77
CA GLY A 50 8.71 -23.81 -2.33
C GLY A 50 8.54 -22.85 -3.48
N TYR A 51 9.17 -23.14 -4.62
CA TYR A 51 9.01 -22.30 -5.81
C TYR A 51 7.55 -22.13 -6.23
N LEU A 52 6.77 -23.22 -6.23
CA LEU A 52 5.35 -23.19 -6.56
C LEU A 52 4.54 -22.34 -5.55
N GLN A 53 4.81 -22.49 -4.26
CA GLN A 53 4.18 -21.67 -3.21
C GLN A 53 4.50 -20.18 -3.38
N LEU A 54 5.74 -19.83 -3.73
CA LEU A 54 6.13 -18.45 -3.98
C LEU A 54 5.40 -17.87 -5.18
N VAL A 55 5.33 -18.61 -6.30
CA VAL A 55 4.59 -18.17 -7.50
C VAL A 55 3.10 -17.96 -7.20
N VAL A 56 2.47 -18.90 -6.49
CA VAL A 56 1.04 -18.78 -6.12
C VAL A 56 0.82 -17.59 -5.19
N PHE A 57 1.70 -17.39 -4.19
CA PHE A 57 1.64 -16.25 -3.28
C PHE A 57 1.70 -14.93 -4.06
N PHE A 58 2.71 -14.74 -4.91
CA PHE A 58 2.83 -13.55 -5.74
C PHE A 58 1.65 -13.36 -6.70
N ALA A 59 1.11 -14.42 -7.30
CA ALA A 59 -0.04 -14.33 -8.21
C ALA A 59 -1.29 -13.78 -7.51
N ILE A 60 -1.55 -14.20 -6.27
CA ILE A 60 -2.68 -13.72 -5.48
C ILE A 60 -2.51 -12.22 -5.17
N LEU A 61 -1.31 -11.82 -4.73
CA LEU A 61 -1.01 -10.42 -4.40
C LEU A 61 -1.09 -9.50 -5.62
N LEU A 62 -0.49 -9.92 -6.74
CA LEU A 62 -0.55 -9.21 -8.02
C LEU A 62 -2.00 -8.99 -8.46
N THR A 63 -2.88 -9.97 -8.26
CA THR A 63 -4.30 -9.83 -8.59
C THR A 63 -4.96 -8.73 -7.76
N GLY A 64 -4.69 -8.68 -6.46
CA GLY A 64 -5.18 -7.61 -5.57
C GLY A 64 -4.63 -6.24 -5.95
N TYR A 65 -3.33 -6.15 -6.26
CA TYR A 65 -2.69 -4.91 -6.68
C TYR A 65 -3.24 -4.38 -8.00
N ILE A 66 -3.40 -5.26 -9.00
CA ILE A 66 -4.02 -4.92 -10.29
C ILE A 66 -5.44 -4.41 -10.09
N TYR A 67 -6.23 -5.02 -9.20
CA TYR A 67 -7.58 -4.56 -8.91
C TYR A 67 -7.60 -3.13 -8.36
N ILE A 68 -6.74 -2.83 -7.38
CA ILE A 68 -6.62 -1.49 -6.78
C ILE A 68 -6.14 -0.47 -7.81
N TRP A 69 -5.17 -0.86 -8.63
CA TRP A 69 -4.63 -0.01 -9.69
C TRP A 69 -5.70 0.33 -10.74
N ARG A 70 -6.48 -0.66 -11.19
CA ARG A 70 -7.61 -0.45 -12.10
C ARG A 70 -8.71 0.42 -11.50
N LYS A 71 -8.91 0.38 -10.19
CA LYS A 71 -9.87 1.23 -9.48
C LYS A 71 -9.40 2.70 -9.38
N GLY A 72 -8.15 3.00 -9.77
CA GLY A 72 -7.66 4.39 -9.80
C GLY A 72 -7.40 4.98 -8.41
N VAL A 73 -7.21 4.14 -7.39
CA VAL A 73 -6.98 4.57 -5.99
C VAL A 73 -5.73 5.45 -5.85
N LEU A 74 -4.78 5.31 -6.77
CA LEU A 74 -3.52 6.05 -6.80
C LEU A 74 -3.59 7.34 -7.64
N ASP A 75 -4.75 7.67 -8.22
CA ASP A 75 -4.88 8.83 -9.09
C ASP A 75 -5.04 10.13 -8.27
N TRP A 76 -3.95 10.89 -8.21
CA TRP A 76 -3.87 12.16 -7.51
C TRP A 76 -4.46 13.35 -8.30
N SER A 77 -4.77 13.17 -9.58
CA SER A 77 -5.25 14.24 -10.46
C SER A 77 -6.76 14.47 -10.39
N ARG A 78 -7.52 13.48 -9.91
CA ARG A 78 -8.98 13.53 -9.79
C ARG A 78 -9.41 13.98 -8.40
N GLU A 79 -9.10 15.22 -8.05
CA GLU A 79 -9.66 15.92 -6.90
C GLU A 79 -9.87 17.39 -7.26
N GLN A 80 -10.80 17.65 -8.18
CA GLN A 80 -11.27 19.02 -8.39
C GLN A 80 -12.68 19.16 -8.97
N LEU A 81 -13.49 18.09 -8.92
CA LEU A 81 -14.90 18.14 -9.31
C LEU A 81 -15.71 17.25 -8.37
N ASP A 82 -15.94 17.75 -7.15
CA ASP A 82 -17.16 17.60 -6.34
C ASP A 82 -17.07 18.52 -5.11
#